data_AF-A0A1G2UTG1-F1
#
_entry.id   AF-A0A1G2UTG1-F1
#
_cell.length_a   1.000
_cell.length_b   1.000
_cell.length_c   1.000
_cell.angle_alpha   90.00
_cell.angle_beta   90.00
_cell.angle_gamma   90.00
#
_symmetry.space_group_name_H-M   'P 1'
#
loop_
_entity.id
_entity.type
_entity.pdbx_description
1 polymer ?
#
loop_
_entity_poly.entity_id
_entity_poly.type
_entity_poly.pdbx_seq_one_letter_code
_entity_poly.pdbx_strand_id
1 'polypeptide(L)'
;MKFELEEFHRNIPDEEILADMKRAAAELKQNFLTTRQYNEHGKFRSNLAIKRFGGWIKAIEKAGLGRSKTQTDKWISEEELFENLEEVWTKLGRQPKHRDMQFGVSKFGPNPYARTFGSWRKALESFVAFVNREEGISSEQGIKDLQVEPVSKHKTQRNINWRLRFIVMRRDSFKCKNCGRSPATDPSIILHVDHIKAWANGGETVLENLQTLCSKCNIGKSDLE
;
A
#
# COMPACT_ATOMS: atom_id res chain seq x y z
N MET A 1 -1.42 -48.30 29.64
CA MET A 1 -1.90 -47.36 28.60
C MET A 1 -3.42 -47.34 28.69
N LYS A 2 -4.03 -46.20 29.02
CA LYS A 2 -5.49 -46.06 29.03
C LYS A 2 -5.92 -45.58 27.64
N PHE A 3 -6.87 -46.29 27.03
CA PHE A 3 -7.47 -45.91 25.76
C PHE A 3 -8.86 -45.37 26.07
N GLU A 4 -9.08 -44.10 25.74
CA GLU A 4 -10.36 -43.42 25.96
C GLU A 4 -10.90 -42.97 24.59
N LEU A 5 -12.21 -43.12 24.39
CA LEU A 5 -12.90 -42.69 23.18
C LEU A 5 -13.12 -41.17 23.22
N GLU A 6 -12.75 -40.48 22.14
CA GLU A 6 -13.14 -39.07 21.97
C GLU A 6 -14.66 -38.96 21.87
N GLU A 7 -15.26 -38.09 22.68
CA GLU A 7 -16.71 -37.82 22.64
C GLU A 7 -17.11 -37.27 21.26
N PHE A 8 -18.05 -37.94 20.59
CA PHE A 8 -18.54 -37.51 19.27
C PHE A 8 -19.54 -36.37 19.44
N HIS A 9 -19.08 -35.14 19.29
CA HIS A 9 -19.91 -33.96 19.54
C HIS A 9 -20.84 -33.59 18.35
N ARG A 10 -21.85 -34.43 18.09
CA ARG A 10 -22.92 -34.12 17.12
C ARG A 10 -23.96 -33.20 17.76
N ASN A 11 -24.38 -32.16 17.05
CA ASN A 11 -25.43 -31.20 17.47
C ASN A 11 -25.13 -30.43 18.78
N ILE A 12 -23.88 -30.01 18.99
CA ILE A 12 -23.52 -29.16 20.12
C ILE A 12 -24.32 -27.85 20.07
N PRO A 13 -24.95 -27.41 21.17
CA PRO A 13 -25.58 -26.09 21.28
C PRO A 13 -24.58 -24.95 21.07
N ASP A 14 -25.06 -23.82 20.56
CA ASP A 14 -24.20 -22.65 20.33
C ASP A 14 -23.58 -22.17 21.65
N GLU A 15 -24.36 -22.22 22.73
CA GLU A 15 -23.99 -21.83 24.08
C GLU A 15 -22.80 -22.64 24.61
N GLU A 16 -22.73 -23.94 24.31
CA GLU A 16 -21.62 -24.78 24.73
C GLU A 16 -20.32 -24.41 24.03
N ILE A 17 -20.38 -24.10 22.73
CA ILE A 17 -19.20 -23.65 21.98
C ILE A 17 -18.70 -22.32 22.54
N LEU A 18 -19.61 -21.38 22.82
CA LEU A 18 -19.25 -20.07 23.37
C LEU A 18 -18.71 -20.17 24.81
N ALA A 19 -19.26 -21.08 25.62
CA ALA A 19 -18.78 -21.34 26.97
C ALA A 19 -17.37 -21.96 26.96
N ASP A 20 -17.10 -22.90 26.06
CA ASP A 20 -15.77 -23.49 25.91
C ASP A 20 -14.74 -22.46 25.42
N MET A 21 -15.13 -21.57 24.50
CA MET A 21 -14.27 -20.44 24.11
C MET A 21 -13.92 -19.53 25.29
N LYS A 22 -14.89 -19.18 26.15
CA LYS A 22 -14.63 -18.40 27.37
C LYS A 22 -13.71 -19.14 28.34
N ARG A 23 -13.93 -20.44 28.53
CA ARG A 23 -13.11 -21.31 29.38
C ARG A 23 -11.66 -21.35 28.90
N ALA A 24 -11.43 -21.59 27.61
CA ALA A 24 -10.09 -21.64 27.01
C ALA A 24 -9.37 -20.29 27.12
N ALA A 25 -10.08 -19.17 26.98
CA ALA A 25 -9.49 -17.84 27.19
C ALA A 25 -9.08 -17.62 28.66
N ALA A 26 -9.94 -18.01 29.60
CA ALA A 26 -9.68 -17.91 31.03
C ALA A 26 -8.51 -18.80 31.48
N GLU A 27 -8.39 -20.00 30.93
CA GLU A 27 -7.25 -20.92 31.16
C GLU A 27 -5.93 -20.25 30.77
N LEU A 28 -5.92 -19.56 29.64
CA LEU A 28 -4.77 -18.81 29.15
C LEU A 28 -4.54 -17.47 29.86
N LYS A 29 -5.42 -17.07 30.78
CA LYS A 29 -5.44 -15.78 31.49
C LYS A 29 -5.48 -14.59 30.54
N GLN A 30 -6.25 -14.70 29.45
CA GLN A 30 -6.38 -13.66 28.41
C GLN A 30 -7.86 -13.37 28.17
N ASN A 31 -8.16 -12.19 27.64
CA ASN A 31 -9.51 -11.84 27.23
C ASN A 31 -9.75 -12.09 25.73
N PHE A 32 -8.83 -12.73 25.01
CA PHE A 32 -8.93 -13.03 23.59
C PHE A 32 -8.48 -14.45 23.28
N LEU A 33 -8.83 -14.95 22.08
CA LEU A 33 -8.31 -16.22 21.58
C LEU A 33 -7.94 -16.16 20.10
N THR A 34 -6.82 -16.78 19.77
CA THR A 34 -6.48 -17.16 18.41
C THR A 34 -7.11 -18.52 18.06
N THR A 35 -7.45 -18.76 16.78
CA THR A 35 -7.82 -20.09 16.27
C THR A 35 -6.81 -21.17 16.65
N ARG A 36 -5.50 -20.86 16.68
CA ARG A 36 -4.45 -21.79 17.10
C ARG A 36 -4.58 -22.12 18.58
N GLN A 37 -4.63 -21.11 19.45
CA GLN A 37 -4.81 -21.30 20.88
C GLN A 37 -6.09 -22.06 21.20
N TYR A 38 -7.20 -21.77 20.50
CA TYR A 38 -8.43 -22.51 20.71
C TYR A 38 -8.36 -23.96 20.22
N ASN A 39 -7.63 -24.26 19.16
CA ASN A 39 -7.39 -25.66 18.76
C ASN A 39 -6.47 -26.42 19.72
N GLU A 40 -5.64 -25.72 20.49
CA GLU A 40 -4.70 -26.29 21.48
C GLU A 40 -5.36 -26.46 22.87
N HIS A 41 -6.23 -25.52 23.27
CA HIS A 41 -6.82 -25.46 24.62
C HIS A 41 -8.33 -25.68 24.67
N GLY A 42 -9.02 -25.52 23.54
CA GLY A 42 -10.47 -25.71 23.44
C GLY A 42 -10.85 -27.19 23.41
N LYS A 43 -12.04 -27.49 23.94
CA LYS A 43 -12.67 -28.80 23.79
C LYS A 43 -13.06 -29.05 22.33
N PHE A 44 -13.36 -27.99 21.57
CA PHE A 44 -13.78 -28.08 20.17
C PHE A 44 -12.76 -27.48 19.19
N ARG A 45 -12.83 -27.93 17.92
CA ARG A 45 -12.03 -27.34 16.83
C ARG A 45 -12.55 -25.95 16.45
N SER A 46 -11.64 -25.03 16.14
CA SER A 46 -11.96 -23.67 15.70
C SER A 46 -12.87 -23.64 14.45
N ASN A 47 -12.74 -24.62 13.56
CA ASN A 47 -13.57 -24.75 12.37
C ASN A 47 -15.06 -24.93 12.69
N LEU A 48 -15.40 -25.54 13.82
CA LEU A 48 -16.80 -25.68 14.25
C LEU A 48 -17.40 -24.30 14.54
N ALA A 49 -16.70 -23.50 15.37
CA ALA A 49 -17.12 -22.14 15.69
C ALA A 49 -17.19 -21.24 14.44
N ILE A 50 -16.22 -21.35 13.52
CA ILE A 50 -16.21 -20.58 12.26
C ILE A 50 -17.44 -20.91 11.41
N LYS A 51 -17.75 -22.20 11.22
CA LYS A 51 -18.92 -22.62 10.42
C LYS A 51 -20.24 -22.21 11.08
N ARG A 52 -20.34 -22.36 12.41
CA ARG A 52 -21.58 -22.09 13.14
C ARG A 52 -21.91 -20.61 13.23
N PHE A 53 -20.91 -19.77 13.44
CA PHE A 53 -21.09 -18.34 13.69
C PHE A 53 -20.75 -17.45 12.48
N GLY A 54 -20.38 -18.05 11.35
CA GLY A 54 -20.10 -17.33 10.10
C GLY A 54 -18.78 -16.54 10.14
N GLY A 55 -17.79 -17.05 10.90
CA GLY A 55 -16.47 -16.44 11.03
C GLY A 55 -15.91 -16.51 12.46
N TRP A 56 -14.58 -16.55 12.58
CA TRP A 56 -13.90 -16.58 13.88
C TRP A 56 -14.13 -15.32 14.70
N ILE A 57 -14.07 -14.14 14.06
CA ILE A 57 -14.28 -12.85 14.73
C ILE A 57 -15.69 -12.78 15.34
N LYS A 58 -16.72 -13.20 14.58
CA LYS A 58 -18.10 -13.26 15.06
C LYS A 58 -18.27 -14.23 16.23
N ALA A 59 -17.56 -15.36 16.21
CA ALA A 59 -17.56 -16.32 17.31
C ALA A 59 -16.96 -15.71 18.58
N ILE A 60 -15.83 -15.00 18.47
CA ILE A 60 -15.15 -14.31 19.58
C ILE A 60 -16.05 -13.22 20.18
N GLU A 61 -16.70 -12.42 19.34
CA GLU A 61 -17.66 -11.38 19.77
C GLU A 61 -18.86 -11.98 20.49
N LYS A 62 -19.47 -13.04 19.93
CA LYS A 62 -20.58 -13.76 20.57
C LYS A 62 -20.16 -14.40 21.90
N ALA A 63 -18.89 -14.80 22.01
CA ALA A 63 -18.32 -15.31 23.25
C ALA A 63 -17.99 -14.18 24.25
N GLY A 64 -18.24 -12.91 23.92
CA GLY A 64 -17.90 -11.77 24.78
C GLY A 64 -16.39 -11.62 25.04
N LEU A 65 -15.57 -12.18 24.15
CA LEU A 65 -14.12 -12.08 24.23
C LEU A 65 -13.64 -10.87 23.41
N GLY A 66 -12.57 -10.24 23.90
CA GLY A 66 -11.79 -9.27 23.15
C GLY A 66 -11.15 -9.90 21.92
N ARG A 67 -10.88 -9.07 20.93
CA ARG A 67 -10.17 -9.48 19.74
C ARG A 67 -8.67 -9.57 20.03
N SER A 68 -8.03 -10.62 19.52
CA SER A 68 -6.59 -10.80 19.69
C SER A 68 -5.85 -9.78 18.83
N LYS A 69 -4.96 -8.99 19.45
CA LYS A 69 -4.06 -8.08 18.73
C LYS A 69 -3.24 -8.80 17.64
N THR A 70 -3.00 -10.10 17.79
CA THR A 70 -2.27 -10.92 16.82
C THR A 70 -3.15 -11.61 15.78
N GLN A 71 -4.48 -11.65 15.96
CA GLN A 71 -5.39 -12.31 15.02
C GLN A 71 -6.33 -11.40 14.25
N THR A 72 -6.46 -10.13 14.65
CA THR A 72 -7.24 -9.13 13.91
C THR A 72 -6.45 -7.91 13.47
N ASP A 73 -5.30 -7.60 14.08
CA ASP A 73 -4.82 -6.21 14.07
C ASP A 73 -3.44 -6.03 13.43
N LYS A 74 -3.40 -6.37 12.15
CA LYS A 74 -3.49 -5.25 11.20
C LYS A 74 -4.65 -5.56 10.26
N TRP A 75 -5.85 -5.15 10.61
CA TRP A 75 -6.83 -4.85 9.57
C TRP A 75 -6.16 -3.77 8.75
N ILE A 76 -5.52 -4.16 7.65
CA ILE A 76 -4.86 -3.19 6.79
C ILE A 76 -6.02 -2.41 6.21
N SER A 77 -6.13 -1.16 6.62
CA SER A 77 -7.23 -0.32 6.18
C SER A 77 -7.15 -0.11 4.66
N GLU A 78 -8.24 0.34 4.07
CA GLU A 78 -8.24 0.71 2.65
C GLU A 78 -7.16 1.76 2.39
N GLU A 79 -7.03 2.72 3.30
CA GLU A 79 -6.02 3.78 3.30
C GLU A 79 -4.61 3.20 3.37
N GLU A 80 -4.31 2.31 4.33
CA GLU A 80 -2.98 1.68 4.43
C GLU A 80 -2.63 0.83 3.19
N LEU A 81 -3.62 0.18 2.57
CA LEU A 81 -3.43 -0.55 1.31
C LEU A 81 -3.12 0.42 0.17
N PHE A 82 -3.82 1.55 0.09
CA PHE A 82 -3.59 2.59 -0.91
C PHE A 82 -2.25 3.29 -0.73
N GLU A 83 -1.85 3.67 0.48
CA GLU A 83 -0.52 4.22 0.78
C GLU A 83 0.59 3.26 0.31
N ASN A 84 0.44 1.96 0.58
CA ASN A 84 1.40 0.98 0.09
C ASN A 84 1.36 0.83 -1.44
N LEU A 85 0.20 0.92 -2.08
CA LEU A 85 0.10 0.91 -3.54
C LEU A 85 0.79 2.12 -4.16
N GLU A 86 0.58 3.31 -3.61
CA GLU A 86 1.22 4.55 -4.03
C GLU A 86 2.76 4.44 -3.91
N GLU A 87 3.25 3.93 -2.78
CA GLU A 87 4.68 3.72 -2.55
C GLU A 87 5.28 2.76 -3.59
N VAL A 88 4.61 1.64 -3.84
CA VAL A 88 5.05 0.64 -4.83
C VAL A 88 5.00 1.23 -6.24
N TRP A 89 3.94 1.95 -6.59
CA TRP A 89 3.78 2.60 -7.90
C TRP A 89 4.87 3.65 -8.15
N THR A 90 5.20 4.43 -7.12
CA THR A 90 6.26 5.45 -7.14
C THR A 90 7.64 4.80 -7.32
N LYS A 91 7.92 3.73 -6.57
CA LYS A 91 9.18 2.95 -6.67
C LYS A 91 9.38 2.32 -8.04
N LEU A 92 8.31 1.75 -8.61
CA LEU A 92 8.38 1.08 -9.92
C LEU A 92 8.34 2.07 -11.09
N GLY A 93 7.75 3.25 -10.90
CA GLY A 93 7.50 4.24 -11.96
C GLY A 93 6.53 3.78 -13.04
N ARG A 94 5.80 2.69 -12.77
CA ARG A 94 4.78 2.08 -13.62
C ARG A 94 3.75 1.39 -12.74
N GLN A 95 2.60 1.08 -13.33
CA GLN A 95 1.57 0.28 -12.68
C GLN A 95 2.14 -1.04 -12.12
N PRO A 96 1.94 -1.31 -10.81
CA PRO A 96 2.30 -2.58 -10.20
C PRO A 96 1.47 -3.72 -10.80
N LYS A 97 2.15 -4.78 -11.21
CA LYS A 97 1.53 -6.06 -11.56
C LYS A 97 1.48 -6.92 -10.30
N HIS A 98 0.62 -7.94 -10.34
CA HIS A 98 0.49 -8.89 -9.23
C HIS A 98 1.84 -9.52 -8.81
N ARG A 99 2.77 -9.74 -9.75
CA ARG A 99 4.11 -10.28 -9.46
C ARG A 99 5.06 -9.26 -8.83
N ASP A 100 4.76 -7.97 -8.89
CA ASP A 100 5.60 -6.92 -8.29
C ASP A 100 5.31 -6.75 -6.78
N MET A 101 4.20 -7.30 -6.27
CA MET A 101 3.78 -7.23 -4.85
C MET A 101 4.52 -8.26 -3.98
N GLN A 102 5.83 -8.38 -4.17
CA GLN A 102 6.70 -9.27 -3.40
C GLN A 102 7.34 -8.51 -2.23
N PHE A 103 7.69 -9.27 -1.19
CA PHE A 103 8.35 -8.73 -0.01
C PHE A 103 9.68 -8.05 -0.40
N GLY A 104 9.87 -6.80 0.04
CA GLY A 104 11.01 -5.95 -0.32
C GLY A 104 10.66 -4.80 -1.28
N VAL A 105 9.71 -5.02 -2.21
CA VAL A 105 9.14 -3.94 -3.05
C VAL A 105 7.88 -3.38 -2.39
N SER A 106 7.04 -4.26 -1.85
CA SER A 106 5.76 -3.94 -1.21
C SER A 106 5.76 -4.39 0.24
N LYS A 107 5.09 -3.62 1.12
CA LYS A 107 4.84 -4.02 2.52
C LYS A 107 3.83 -5.16 2.62
N PHE A 108 2.92 -5.24 1.65
CA PHE A 108 1.85 -6.23 1.61
C PHE A 108 1.90 -7.08 0.34
N GLY A 109 1.51 -8.35 0.46
CA GLY A 109 1.27 -9.20 -0.71
C GLY A 109 0.04 -8.75 -1.50
N PRO A 110 -0.27 -9.40 -2.63
CA PRO A 110 -1.44 -9.06 -3.45
C PRO A 110 -2.79 -9.53 -2.85
N ASN A 111 -2.76 -10.50 -1.94
CA ASN A 111 -3.98 -11.10 -1.36
C ASN A 111 -4.79 -10.13 -0.48
N PRO A 112 -4.19 -9.31 0.40
CA PRO A 112 -4.91 -8.27 1.13
C PRO A 112 -5.77 -7.38 0.24
N TYR A 113 -5.23 -6.91 -0.90
CA TYR A 113 -5.96 -6.11 -1.89
C TYR A 113 -7.16 -6.83 -2.48
N ALA A 114 -6.97 -8.09 -2.92
CA ALA A 114 -8.08 -8.86 -3.47
C ALA A 114 -9.17 -9.14 -2.42
N ARG A 115 -8.81 -9.30 -1.15
CA ARG A 115 -9.79 -9.50 -0.06
C ARG A 115 -10.59 -8.24 0.25
N THR A 116 -9.98 -7.05 0.20
CA THR A 116 -10.64 -5.78 0.50
C THR A 116 -11.51 -5.30 -0.67
N PHE A 117 -10.99 -5.35 -1.91
CA PHE A 117 -11.64 -4.77 -3.09
C PHE A 117 -12.29 -5.81 -4.01
N GLY A 118 -12.25 -7.09 -3.64
CA GLY A 118 -12.82 -8.22 -4.37
C GLY A 118 -11.91 -8.83 -5.45
N SER A 119 -11.05 -8.04 -6.10
CA SER A 119 -10.00 -8.56 -6.99
C SER A 119 -8.81 -7.59 -7.07
N TRP A 120 -7.65 -8.08 -7.51
CA TRP A 120 -6.47 -7.22 -7.74
C TRP A 120 -6.76 -6.09 -8.74
N ARG A 121 -7.50 -6.39 -9.81
CA ARG A 121 -7.89 -5.39 -10.80
C ARG A 121 -8.81 -4.33 -10.19
N LYS A 122 -9.80 -4.76 -9.40
CA LYS A 122 -10.70 -3.84 -8.69
C LYS A 122 -9.96 -2.98 -7.67
N ALA A 123 -8.94 -3.53 -6.99
CA ALA A 123 -8.11 -2.75 -6.09
C ALA A 123 -7.38 -1.60 -6.81
N LEU A 124 -6.86 -1.85 -8.01
CA LEU A 124 -6.24 -0.82 -8.84
C LEU A 124 -7.27 0.19 -9.36
N GLU A 125 -8.45 -0.26 -9.79
CA GLU A 125 -9.55 0.62 -10.21
C GLU A 125 -10.02 1.52 -9.06
N SER A 126 -10.19 0.96 -7.85
CA SER A 126 -10.53 1.70 -6.63
C SER A 126 -9.44 2.68 -6.23
N PHE A 127 -8.17 2.27 -6.28
CA PHE A 127 -7.04 3.16 -6.02
C PHE A 127 -6.98 4.32 -7.01
N VAL A 128 -7.11 4.05 -8.31
CA VAL A 128 -7.13 5.10 -9.34
C VAL A 128 -8.35 6.00 -9.17
N ALA A 129 -9.53 5.44 -8.88
CA ALA A 129 -10.72 6.24 -8.60
C ALA A 129 -10.56 7.10 -7.33
N PHE A 130 -9.89 6.59 -6.29
CA PHE A 130 -9.61 7.31 -5.06
C PHE A 130 -8.65 8.47 -5.31
N VAL A 131 -7.48 8.20 -5.91
CA VAL A 131 -6.49 9.23 -6.26
C VAL A 131 -7.08 10.25 -7.22
N ASN A 132 -7.82 9.81 -8.25
CA ASN A 132 -8.44 10.72 -9.21
C ASN A 132 -9.68 11.43 -8.65
N ARG A 133 -10.28 10.96 -7.55
CA ARG A 133 -11.36 11.66 -6.84
C ARG A 133 -10.79 12.73 -5.91
N GLU A 134 -9.61 12.50 -5.34
CA GLU A 134 -8.82 13.56 -4.69
C GLU A 134 -8.27 14.55 -5.72
N GLU A 135 -7.84 14.10 -6.91
CA GLU A 135 -7.55 15.00 -8.04
C GLU A 135 -8.83 15.61 -8.64
N GLY A 136 -10.00 15.06 -8.35
CA GLY A 136 -11.31 15.62 -8.66
C GLY A 136 -11.68 16.83 -7.78
N ILE A 137 -11.00 17.00 -6.65
CA ILE A 137 -10.97 18.26 -5.89
C ILE A 137 -10.00 19.26 -6.55
N SER A 138 -9.14 18.79 -7.47
CA SER A 138 -8.24 19.59 -8.31
C SER A 138 -8.63 19.68 -9.80
N SER A 139 -9.83 19.23 -10.21
CA SER A 139 -10.29 19.37 -11.60
C SER A 139 -11.52 20.30 -11.69
N GLU A 140 -11.23 21.58 -11.92
CA GLU A 140 -11.93 22.57 -12.76
C GLU A 140 -13.43 22.89 -12.60
N GLN A 141 -14.24 22.13 -11.85
CA GLN A 141 -15.69 22.42 -11.72
C GLN A 141 -16.17 22.88 -10.33
N GLY A 142 -15.31 22.83 -9.30
CA GLY A 142 -15.62 23.30 -7.94
C GLY A 142 -15.25 24.77 -7.65
N ILE A 143 -14.61 25.46 -8.60
CA ILE A 143 -14.13 26.84 -8.45
C ILE A 143 -15.13 27.81 -9.08
N LYS A 144 -16.35 27.87 -8.54
CA LYS A 144 -17.25 29.00 -8.84
C LYS A 144 -17.67 29.84 -7.65
N ASP A 145 -17.51 29.38 -6.40
CA ASP A 145 -18.05 30.14 -5.25
C ASP A 145 -17.17 30.22 -4.00
N LEU A 146 -15.83 30.15 -4.12
CA LEU A 146 -14.95 30.51 -3.00
C LEU A 146 -13.78 31.36 -3.50
N GLN A 147 -13.88 32.67 -3.26
CA GLN A 147 -12.78 33.60 -3.43
C GLN A 147 -11.71 33.30 -2.37
N VAL A 148 -10.60 32.69 -2.80
CA VAL A 148 -9.32 32.74 -2.08
C VAL A 148 -8.21 32.96 -3.11
N GLU A 149 -7.48 34.06 -2.94
CA GLU A 149 -6.36 34.49 -3.78
C GLU A 149 -5.29 33.37 -3.97
N PRO A 150 -4.72 33.20 -5.17
CA PRO A 150 -3.84 32.07 -5.50
C PRO A 150 -2.43 32.24 -4.93
N VAL A 151 -2.01 31.32 -4.06
CA VAL A 151 -0.63 31.30 -3.51
C VAL A 151 0.36 30.47 -4.36
N SER A 152 -0.09 29.70 -5.34
CA SER A 152 0.82 28.99 -6.26
C SER A 152 1.09 29.80 -7.53
N LYS A 153 2.30 30.33 -7.67
CA LYS A 153 2.79 30.94 -8.93
C LYS A 153 3.03 29.90 -10.04
N HIS A 154 2.96 28.61 -9.71
CA HIS A 154 3.29 27.52 -10.62
C HIS A 154 2.05 26.84 -11.20
N LYS A 155 2.09 26.60 -12.51
CA LYS A 155 1.08 25.85 -13.26
C LYS A 155 1.30 24.34 -13.19
N THR A 156 2.51 23.90 -12.82
CA THR A 156 2.87 22.49 -12.76
C THR A 156 3.45 22.11 -11.39
N GLN A 157 3.26 20.85 -11.01
CA GLN A 157 3.86 20.29 -9.80
C GLN A 157 5.38 20.19 -9.95
N ARG A 158 6.13 20.27 -8.85
CA ARG A 158 7.60 20.13 -8.82
C ARG A 158 8.07 18.74 -9.25
N ASN A 159 7.29 17.70 -8.99
CA ASN A 159 7.70 16.31 -9.23
C ASN A 159 7.69 15.97 -10.73
N ILE A 160 8.81 15.45 -11.24
CA ILE A 160 8.96 15.02 -12.63
C ILE A 160 8.55 13.55 -12.75
N ASN A 161 7.39 13.30 -13.36
CA ASN A 161 6.90 11.93 -13.56
C ASN A 161 7.84 11.10 -14.46
N TRP A 162 7.82 9.78 -14.29
CA TRP A 162 8.74 8.85 -14.98
C TRP A 162 8.62 8.86 -16.50
N ARG A 163 7.41 9.07 -17.03
CA ARG A 163 7.19 9.19 -18.48
C ARG A 163 7.92 10.40 -19.03
N LEU A 164 7.83 11.55 -18.37
CA LEU A 164 8.49 12.79 -18.76
C LEU A 164 10.00 12.66 -18.62
N ARG A 165 10.50 12.01 -17.55
CA ARG A 165 11.94 11.69 -17.42
C ARG A 165 12.47 10.90 -18.61
N PHE A 166 11.76 9.84 -19.01
CA PHE A 166 12.16 9.04 -20.17
C PHE A 166 12.12 9.84 -21.49
N ILE A 167 11.09 10.67 -21.69
CA ILE A 167 10.99 11.54 -22.88
C ILE A 167 12.17 12.52 -22.92
N VAL A 168 12.52 13.14 -21.80
CA VAL A 168 13.68 14.05 -21.67
C VAL A 168 14.99 13.31 -21.96
N MET A 169 15.22 12.15 -21.33
CA MET A 169 16.43 11.35 -21.58
C MET A 169 16.54 10.89 -23.03
N ARG A 170 15.43 10.48 -23.64
CA ARG A 170 15.40 10.10 -25.07
C ARG A 170 15.69 11.29 -25.98
N ARG A 171 15.09 12.46 -25.71
CA ARG A 171 15.38 13.72 -26.42
C ARG A 171 16.88 14.06 -26.32
N ASP A 172 17.46 13.84 -25.14
CA ASP A 172 18.86 14.13 -24.85
C ASP A 172 19.81 12.99 -25.27
N SER A 173 19.31 12.01 -26.05
CA SER A 173 20.08 10.86 -26.54
C SER A 173 20.75 10.03 -25.45
N PHE A 174 20.19 10.03 -24.23
CA PHE A 174 20.75 9.41 -23.04
C PHE A 174 22.20 9.88 -22.76
N LYS A 175 22.45 11.17 -22.97
CA LYS A 175 23.72 11.83 -22.67
C LYS A 175 23.49 13.00 -21.74
N CYS A 176 24.44 13.26 -20.87
CA CYS A 176 24.46 14.50 -20.09
C CYS A 176 24.52 15.70 -21.05
N LYS A 177 23.59 16.64 -20.91
CA LYS A 177 23.54 17.85 -21.75
C LYS A 177 24.67 18.83 -21.47
N ASN A 178 25.30 18.74 -20.30
CA ASN A 178 26.43 19.58 -19.93
C ASN A 178 27.79 18.99 -20.36
N CYS A 179 28.06 17.70 -20.11
CA CYS A 179 29.38 17.09 -20.35
C CYS A 179 29.41 15.99 -21.42
N GLY A 180 28.26 15.65 -22.03
CA GLY A 180 28.17 14.65 -23.10
C GLY A 180 28.32 13.17 -22.69
N ARG A 181 28.70 12.88 -21.44
CA ARG A 181 28.89 11.50 -20.95
C ARG A 181 27.59 10.70 -20.95
N SER A 182 27.72 9.40 -21.19
CA SER A 182 26.59 8.48 -21.29
C SER A 182 26.90 7.14 -20.60
N PRO A 183 25.88 6.48 -20.01
CA PRO A 183 25.99 5.09 -19.56
C PRO A 183 26.44 4.13 -20.66
N ALA A 184 26.17 4.45 -21.94
CA ALA A 184 26.60 3.63 -23.07
C ALA A 184 28.12 3.61 -23.29
N THR A 185 28.82 4.63 -22.80
CA THR A 185 30.29 4.76 -22.90
C THR A 185 31.01 4.39 -21.61
N ASP A 186 30.35 4.59 -20.47
CA ASP A 186 30.87 4.27 -19.15
C ASP A 186 29.67 3.88 -18.26
N PRO A 187 29.52 2.59 -17.92
CA PRO A 187 28.41 2.09 -17.11
C PRO A 187 28.32 2.70 -15.71
N SER A 188 29.39 3.33 -15.19
CA SER A 188 29.38 3.99 -13.88
C SER A 188 28.64 5.34 -13.88
N ILE A 189 28.30 5.87 -15.07
CA ILE A 189 27.63 7.15 -15.22
C ILE A 189 26.14 7.01 -14.92
N ILE A 190 25.67 7.65 -13.84
CA ILE A 190 24.25 7.76 -13.50
C ILE A 190 23.72 9.11 -14.00
N LEU A 191 22.67 9.07 -14.82
CA LEU A 191 21.96 10.22 -15.35
C LEU A 191 20.71 10.55 -14.50
N HIS A 192 20.47 11.84 -14.32
CA HIS A 192 19.33 12.43 -13.65
C HIS A 192 18.61 13.38 -14.60
N VAL A 193 17.34 13.65 -14.34
CA VAL A 193 16.58 14.70 -15.04
C VAL A 193 16.31 15.80 -14.03
N ASP A 194 16.70 17.01 -14.39
CA ASP A 194 16.63 18.19 -13.54
C ASP A 194 16.05 19.39 -14.31
N HIS A 195 15.52 20.37 -13.59
CA HIS A 195 15.00 21.59 -14.19
C HIS A 195 16.13 22.48 -14.69
N ILE A 196 15.99 23.10 -15.87
CA ILE A 196 16.94 24.09 -16.39
C ILE A 196 16.90 25.34 -15.51
N LYS A 197 15.70 25.90 -15.33
CA LYS A 197 15.40 26.91 -14.32
C LYS A 197 14.81 26.21 -13.10
N ALA A 198 15.42 26.36 -11.91
CA ALA A 198 14.90 25.75 -10.69
C ALA A 198 13.40 26.01 -10.50
N TRP A 199 12.68 24.99 -10.03
CA TRP A 199 11.25 25.10 -9.77
C TRP A 199 10.97 26.23 -8.77
N ALA A 200 11.73 26.34 -7.68
CA ALA A 200 11.59 27.43 -6.71
C ALA A 200 11.71 28.85 -7.32
N ASN A 201 12.40 29.00 -8.45
CA ASN A 201 12.63 30.26 -9.13
C ASN A 201 11.62 30.53 -10.27
N GLY A 202 10.49 29.81 -10.32
CA GLY A 202 9.50 29.97 -11.38
C GLY A 202 9.76 29.08 -12.60
N GLY A 203 10.51 27.98 -12.44
CA GLY A 203 10.67 26.97 -13.48
C GLY A 203 9.53 25.95 -13.47
N GLU A 204 8.87 25.74 -14.60
CA GLU A 204 7.81 24.74 -14.71
C GLU A 204 8.38 23.35 -15.02
N THR A 205 7.68 22.29 -14.61
CA THR A 205 7.97 20.89 -14.91
C THR A 205 7.42 20.53 -16.29
N VAL A 206 7.99 21.16 -17.31
CA VAL A 206 7.64 20.95 -18.72
C VAL A 206 8.86 20.48 -19.50
N LEU A 207 8.64 19.81 -20.63
CA LEU A 207 9.72 19.19 -21.41
C LEU A 207 10.83 20.20 -21.74
N GLU A 208 10.47 21.43 -22.02
CA GLU A 208 11.35 22.53 -22.43
C GLU A 208 12.26 23.00 -21.29
N ASN A 209 11.78 22.90 -20.04
CA ASN A 209 12.52 23.32 -18.85
C ASN A 209 13.16 22.13 -18.12
N LEU A 210 13.21 20.95 -18.72
CA LEU A 210 13.88 19.77 -18.16
C LEU A 210 15.08 19.37 -19.01
N GLN A 211 16.12 18.86 -18.37
CA GLN A 211 17.35 18.40 -19.02
C GLN A 211 17.95 17.18 -18.33
N THR A 212 18.67 16.38 -19.10
CA THR A 212 19.41 15.22 -18.60
C THR A 212 20.83 15.62 -18.17
N LEU A 213 21.20 15.38 -16.91
CA LEU A 213 22.54 15.65 -16.36
C LEU A 213 23.14 14.38 -15.73
N CYS A 214 24.45 14.20 -15.82
CA CYS A 214 25.11 13.16 -15.00
C CYS A 214 25.19 13.62 -13.54
N SER A 215 25.32 12.68 -12.61
CA SER A 215 25.37 12.97 -11.17
C SER A 215 26.36 14.09 -10.80
N LYS A 216 27.56 14.10 -11.41
CA LYS A 216 28.56 15.16 -11.18
C LYS A 216 28.07 16.54 -11.64
N CYS A 217 27.51 16.64 -12.85
CA CYS A 217 26.99 17.90 -13.37
C CYS A 217 25.72 18.35 -12.66
N ASN A 218 24.90 17.40 -12.18
CA ASN A 218 23.69 17.69 -11.43
C ASN A 218 24.01 18.33 -10.08
N ILE A 219 24.96 17.74 -9.33
CA ILE A 219 25.44 18.29 -8.05
C ILE A 219 26.05 19.69 -8.29
N GLY A 220 26.94 19.82 -9.28
CA GLY A 220 27.56 21.11 -9.57
C GLY A 220 26.59 22.21 -10.03
N LYS A 221 25.40 21.85 -10.55
CA LYS A 221 24.33 22.83 -10.83
C LYS A 221 23.67 23.30 -9.54
N SER A 222 23.40 22.39 -8.60
CA SER A 222 22.81 22.73 -7.30
C SER A 222 23.71 23.63 -6.45
N ASP A 223 25.02 23.63 -6.69
CA ASP A 223 25.98 24.52 -6.00
C ASP A 223 26.01 25.96 -6.56
N LEU A 224 25.39 26.21 -7.72
CA LEU A 224 25.36 27.51 -8.41
C LEU A 224 24.03 28.26 -8.27
N GLU A 225 22.98 27.60 -7.78
CA GLU A 225 21.62 28.14 -7.56
C GLU A 225 21.34 28.31 -6.05
#